data_AF-A0AAU7MVX6-F1
#
_entry.id   AF-A0AAU7MVX6-F1
#
_cell.length_a   1.000
_cell.length_b   1.000
_cell.length_c   1.000
_cell.angle_alpha   90.00
_cell.angle_beta   90.00
_cell.angle_gamma   90.00
#
_symmetry.space_group_name_H-M   'P 1'
#
loop_
_entity.id
_entity.type
_entity.pdbx_description
1 polymer ?
#
loop_
_entity_poly.entity_id
_entity_poly.type
_entity_poly.pdbx_seq_one_letter_code
_entity_poly.pdbx_strand_id
1 'polypeptide(L)'
;MAENQWNQIPYRSYNILTGEWTLVSTNRIKRSWQGTQEELTKKTKPSNDKDCYLCPRNMRAHAHKNPGYEQVSSFANDFSALLEDTPPEESTAVRLRNLLTQHYGKV
;
A
#
# COMPACT_ATOMS: atom_id res chain seq x y z
N MET A 1 0.61 -15.60 -41.48
CA MET A 1 0.12 -15.19 -40.14
C MET A 1 0.86 -13.92 -39.78
N ALA A 2 0.16 -12.83 -39.48
CA ALA A 2 0.81 -11.55 -39.18
C ALA A 2 1.59 -11.65 -37.87
N GLU A 3 2.87 -11.30 -37.93
CA GLU A 3 3.78 -11.33 -36.79
C GLU A 3 3.31 -10.33 -35.71
N ASN A 4 3.37 -10.74 -34.44
CA ASN A 4 2.81 -9.95 -33.33
C ASN A 4 3.68 -8.72 -33.02
N GLN A 5 3.41 -7.61 -33.71
CA GLN A 5 4.21 -6.37 -33.67
C GLN A 5 4.17 -5.64 -32.31
N TRP A 6 3.20 -5.95 -31.45
CA TRP A 6 2.98 -5.28 -30.17
C TRP A 6 4.15 -5.40 -29.18
N ASN A 7 4.97 -6.45 -29.30
CA ASN A 7 6.15 -6.64 -28.45
C ASN A 7 7.34 -5.77 -28.86
N GLN A 8 7.26 -5.05 -29.98
CA GLN A 8 8.38 -4.28 -30.51
C GLN A 8 8.15 -2.76 -30.48
N ILE A 9 6.91 -2.31 -30.34
CA ILE A 9 6.54 -0.88 -30.37
C ILE A 9 5.96 -0.39 -29.05
N PRO A 10 6.12 0.89 -28.67
CA PRO A 10 5.43 1.46 -27.53
C PRO A 10 3.91 1.52 -27.75
N TYR A 11 3.13 1.29 -26.69
CA TYR A 11 1.67 1.41 -26.71
C TYR A 11 1.12 1.80 -25.33
N ARG A 12 -0.17 2.13 -25.24
CA ARG A 12 -0.86 2.33 -23.96
C ARG A 12 -1.83 1.20 -23.69
N SER A 13 -1.85 0.70 -22.46
CA SER A 13 -2.79 -0.30 -21.99
C SER A 13 -3.69 0.31 -20.92
N TYR A 14 -5.00 0.10 -21.03
CA TYR A 14 -5.97 0.62 -20.06
C TYR A 14 -6.16 -0.39 -18.92
N ASN A 15 -5.99 0.05 -17.68
CA ASN A 15 -6.30 -0.72 -16.50
C ASN A 15 -7.75 -0.47 -16.08
N ILE A 16 -8.62 -1.46 -16.30
CA ILE A 16 -10.06 -1.36 -15.99
C ILE A 16 -10.36 -1.26 -14.48
N LEU A 17 -9.43 -1.67 -13.60
CA LEU A 17 -9.63 -1.62 -12.15
C LEU A 17 -9.35 -0.21 -11.60
N THR A 18 -8.37 0.49 -12.18
CA THR A 18 -8.00 1.84 -11.73
C THR A 18 -8.55 2.95 -12.62
N GLY A 19 -8.99 2.63 -13.84
CA GLY A 19 -9.44 3.61 -14.83
C GLY A 19 -8.30 4.38 -15.50
N GLU A 20 -7.07 3.88 -15.41
CA GLU A 20 -5.87 4.59 -15.84
C GLU A 20 -5.23 3.96 -17.08
N TRP A 21 -4.52 4.78 -17.85
CA TRP A 21 -3.72 4.32 -18.97
C TRP A 21 -2.25 4.17 -18.57
N THR A 22 -1.69 2.99 -18.79
CA THR A 22 -0.27 2.69 -18.59
C THR A 22 0.49 2.75 -19.91
N LEU A 23 1.55 3.54 -19.97
CA LEU A 23 2.48 3.55 -21.10
C LEU A 23 3.42 2.33 -21.03
N VAL A 24 3.36 1.46 -22.03
CA VAL A 24 4.26 0.32 -22.20
C VAL A 24 5.34 0.69 -23.20
N SER A 25 6.58 0.78 -22.73
CA SER A 25 7.76 1.04 -23.56
C SER A 25 8.62 -0.23 -23.67
N THR A 26 8.35 -1.04 -24.70
CA THR A 26 8.89 -2.40 -24.90
C THR A 26 10.42 -2.48 -24.89
N ASN A 27 11.12 -1.44 -25.34
CA ASN A 27 12.58 -1.42 -25.43
C ASN A 27 13.29 -0.78 -24.23
N ARG A 28 12.58 -0.33 -23.19
CA ARG A 28 13.15 0.48 -22.10
C ARG A 28 14.28 -0.23 -21.35
N ILE A 29 14.22 -1.55 -21.22
CA ILE A 29 15.24 -2.36 -20.53
C ILE A 29 16.58 -2.43 -21.26
N LYS A 30 16.64 -2.06 -22.55
CA LYS A 30 17.89 -2.05 -23.34
C LYS A 30 18.80 -0.87 -23.01
N ARG A 31 18.30 0.11 -22.26
CA ARG A 31 19.10 1.24 -21.80
C ARG A 31 20.04 0.76 -20.71
N SER A 32 21.34 0.94 -20.91
CA SER A 32 22.35 0.63 -19.89
C SER A 32 22.05 1.37 -18.60
N TRP A 33 21.94 0.62 -17.50
CA TRP A 33 21.75 1.15 -16.16
C TRP A 33 23.10 1.60 -15.59
N GLN A 34 23.17 2.86 -15.13
CA GLN A 34 24.35 3.45 -14.45
C GLN A 34 23.97 4.06 -13.10
N GLY A 35 22.75 3.80 -12.62
CA GLY A 35 22.27 4.28 -11.33
C GLY A 35 22.58 3.31 -10.19
N THR A 36 21.93 3.53 -9.06
CA THR A 36 22.07 2.70 -7.87
C THR A 36 21.68 1.25 -8.12
N GLN A 37 22.46 0.32 -7.59
CA GLN A 37 22.09 -1.08 -7.49
C GLN A 37 21.76 -1.41 -6.04
N GLU A 38 20.60 -2.03 -5.81
CA GLU A 38 20.19 -2.48 -4.47
C GLU A 38 21.02 -3.70 -4.04
N GLU A 39 21.50 -3.68 -2.80
CA GLU A 39 22.22 -4.80 -2.19
C GLU A 39 21.25 -5.91 -1.77
N LEU A 40 21.38 -7.09 -2.38
CA LEU A 40 20.61 -8.26 -1.99
C LEU A 40 21.18 -8.86 -0.69
N THR A 41 20.73 -8.33 0.44
CA THR A 41 21.18 -8.83 1.74
C THR A 41 20.48 -10.15 2.09
N LYS A 42 21.16 -11.28 1.88
CA LYS A 42 20.76 -12.58 2.47
C LYS A 42 21.24 -12.66 3.93
N LYS A 43 20.59 -11.92 4.83
CA LYS A 43 20.80 -12.11 6.27
C LYS A 43 20.03 -13.34 6.72
N THR A 44 20.75 -14.35 7.20
CA THR A 44 20.15 -15.45 7.96
C THR A 44 19.61 -14.86 9.26
N LYS A 45 18.29 -14.76 9.38
CA LYS A 45 17.62 -14.31 10.60
C LYS A 45 17.37 -15.52 11.50
N PRO A 46 17.49 -15.38 12.83
CA PRO A 46 17.12 -16.44 13.75
C PRO A 46 15.61 -16.71 13.66
N SER A 47 15.20 -17.94 13.95
CA SER A 47 13.78 -18.31 14.01
C SER A 47 13.03 -17.60 15.15
N ASN A 48 13.74 -17.18 16.20
CA ASN A 48 13.22 -16.34 17.27
C ASN A 48 14.30 -15.37 17.73
N ASP A 49 13.96 -14.08 17.75
CA ASP A 49 14.80 -12.99 18.21
C ASP A 49 14.14 -12.38 19.44
N LYS A 50 14.88 -12.17 20.54
CA LYS A 50 14.33 -11.63 21.79
C LYS A 50 13.92 -10.17 21.68
N ASP A 51 14.53 -9.43 20.74
CA ASP A 51 14.27 -8.00 20.54
C ASP A 51 13.22 -7.74 19.43
N CYS A 52 12.65 -8.81 18.87
CA CYS A 52 11.65 -8.74 17.82
C CYS A 52 10.24 -8.48 18.37
N TYR A 53 9.68 -7.32 18.04
CA TYR A 53 8.30 -6.93 18.42
C TYR A 53 7.20 -7.78 17.80
N LEU A 54 7.53 -8.56 16.76
CA LEU A 54 6.60 -9.43 16.03
C LEU A 54 6.80 -10.91 16.34
N CYS A 55 7.55 -11.26 17.38
CA CYS A 55 7.85 -12.65 17.72
C CYS A 55 7.00 -13.12 18.91
N PRO A 56 6.64 -14.42 18.99
CA PRO A 56 5.77 -14.93 20.05
C PRO A 56 6.37 -14.69 21.43
N ARG A 57 5.53 -14.40 22.41
CA ARG A 57 5.91 -14.16 23.82
C ARG A 57 6.82 -12.95 24.06
N ASN A 58 7.19 -12.17 23.05
CA ASN A 58 7.96 -10.93 23.22
C ASN A 58 7.05 -9.74 23.52
N MET A 59 7.67 -8.67 24.04
CA MET A 59 7.01 -7.38 24.19
C MET A 59 6.93 -6.69 22.83
N ARG A 60 5.82 -5.99 22.58
CA ARG A 60 5.62 -5.10 21.43
C ARG A 60 6.09 -3.68 21.77
N ALA A 61 6.05 -2.81 20.76
CA ALA A 61 6.51 -1.42 20.86
C ALA A 61 5.75 -0.62 21.93
N HIS A 62 4.46 -0.88 22.14
CA HIS A 62 3.65 -0.20 23.16
C HIS A 62 3.41 -1.05 24.43
N ALA A 63 4.40 -1.86 24.82
CA ALA A 63 4.40 -2.65 26.06
C ALA A 63 3.28 -3.71 26.19
N HIS A 64 2.58 -4.06 25.11
CA HIS A 64 1.78 -5.28 25.06
C HIS A 64 2.66 -6.50 24.86
N LYS A 65 2.26 -7.67 25.34
CA LYS A 65 2.98 -8.93 25.11
C LYS A 65 2.30 -9.74 24.03
N ASN A 66 3.05 -10.23 23.06
CA ASN A 66 2.54 -11.16 22.06
C ASN A 66 2.13 -12.48 22.73
N PRO A 67 0.99 -13.07 22.34
CA PRO A 67 0.65 -14.42 22.78
C PRO A 67 1.71 -15.43 22.27
N GLY A 68 1.76 -16.60 22.90
CA GLY A 68 2.62 -17.70 22.46
C GLY A 68 2.02 -18.44 21.27
N TYR A 69 1.82 -17.75 20.15
CA TYR A 69 1.25 -18.35 18.95
C TYR A 69 2.24 -19.26 18.21
N GLU A 70 1.70 -20.30 17.58
CA GLU A 70 2.45 -21.24 16.72
C GLU A 70 2.12 -21.07 15.23
N GLN A 71 1.07 -20.29 14.93
CA GLN A 71 0.61 -19.97 13.58
C GLN A 71 0.37 -18.46 13.45
N VAL A 72 -0.31 -18.01 12.40
CA VAL A 72 -0.58 -16.58 12.17
C VAL A 72 -1.31 -15.94 13.35
N SER A 73 -0.87 -14.76 13.77
CA SER A 73 -1.51 -13.95 14.80
C SER A 73 -1.79 -12.55 14.27
N SER A 74 -2.97 -12.01 14.59
CA SER A 74 -3.38 -10.64 14.28
C SER A 74 -3.56 -9.82 15.57
N PHE A 75 -3.28 -8.53 15.49
CA PHE A 75 -3.45 -7.56 16.57
C PHE A 75 -3.61 -6.16 16.00
N ALA A 76 -4.22 -5.24 16.76
CA ALA A 76 -4.32 -3.84 16.39
C ALA A 76 -2.92 -3.20 16.32
N ASN A 77 -2.63 -2.44 15.27
CA ASN A 77 -1.32 -1.81 15.11
C ASN A 77 -1.09 -0.80 16.25
N ASP A 78 0.04 -0.96 16.97
CA ASP A 78 0.44 -0.09 18.08
C ASP A 78 0.55 1.40 17.66
N PHE A 79 0.80 1.67 16.37
CA PHE A 79 0.82 3.02 15.78
C PHE A 79 -0.17 3.10 14.60
N SER A 80 -1.44 2.84 14.89
CA SER A 80 -2.49 2.81 13.86
C SER A 80 -2.62 4.17 13.15
N ALA A 81 -2.66 4.14 11.82
CA ALA A 81 -2.81 5.34 10.98
C ALA A 81 -4.22 5.94 11.06
N LEU A 82 -5.21 5.14 11.46
CA LEU A 82 -6.60 5.52 11.65
C LEU A 82 -7.02 5.09 13.06
N LEU A 83 -7.83 5.90 13.73
CA LEU A 83 -8.42 5.57 15.03
C LEU A 83 -9.91 5.29 14.82
N GLU A 84 -10.47 4.37 15.61
CA GLU A 84 -11.89 4.01 15.55
C GLU A 84 -12.79 5.21 15.86
N ASP A 85 -12.37 6.04 16.81
CA ASP A 85 -13.09 7.24 17.25
C ASP A 85 -12.73 8.50 16.44
N THR A 86 -12.02 8.37 15.32
CA THR A 86 -11.79 9.52 14.43
C THR A 86 -13.13 9.91 13.78
N PRO A 87 -13.64 11.13 14.01
CA PRO A 87 -14.86 11.58 13.37
C PRO A 87 -14.65 11.56 11.84
N PRO A 88 -15.64 11.11 11.05
CA PRO A 88 -15.51 11.08 9.60
C PRO A 88 -15.18 12.49 9.10
N GLU A 89 -14.09 12.61 8.34
CA GLU A 89 -13.78 13.87 7.67
C GLU A 89 -14.88 14.14 6.64
N GLU A 90 -15.68 15.17 6.88
CA GLU A 90 -16.72 15.57 5.95
C GLU A 90 -16.03 16.19 4.73
N SER A 91 -16.07 15.48 3.59
CA SER A 91 -15.45 16.03 2.37
C SER A 91 -16.00 17.42 2.08
N THR A 92 -15.16 18.31 1.55
CA THR A 92 -15.55 19.70 1.27
C THR A 92 -16.82 19.80 0.43
N ALA A 93 -17.02 18.85 -0.49
CA ALA A 93 -18.23 18.76 -1.32
C ALA A 93 -19.49 18.42 -0.50
N VAL A 94 -19.39 17.50 0.46
CA VAL A 94 -20.49 17.13 1.38
C VAL A 94 -20.81 18.30 2.30
N ARG A 95 -19.78 18.94 2.88
CA ARG A 95 -19.93 20.12 3.72
C ARG A 95 -20.61 21.28 2.98
N LEU A 96 -20.17 21.57 1.75
CA LEU A 96 -20.77 22.62 0.91
C LEU A 96 -22.22 22.29 0.54
N ARG A 97 -22.53 21.04 0.18
CA ARG A 97 -23.91 20.62 -0.09
C ARG A 97 -24.80 20.79 1.16
N ASN A 98 -24.30 20.41 2.33
CA ASN A 98 -25.04 20.54 3.59
C ASN A 98 -25.29 22.01 3.95
N LEU A 99 -24.28 22.88 3.80
CA LEU A 99 -24.42 24.33 4.00
C LEU A 99 -25.43 24.96 3.03
N LEU A 100 -25.37 24.59 1.74
CA LEU A 100 -26.31 25.10 0.74
C LEU A 100 -27.74 24.65 1.04
N THR A 101 -27.92 23.40 1.45
CA THR A 101 -29.25 22.87 1.84
C THR A 101 -29.80 23.57 3.09
N GLN A 102 -28.93 23.94 4.03
CA GLN A 102 -29.31 24.65 5.25
C GLN A 102 -29.70 26.11 4.98
N HIS A 103 -29.03 26.79 4.04
CA HIS A 103 -29.31 28.19 3.72
C HIS A 103 -30.43 28.40 2.70
N TYR A 104 -30.57 27.50 1.74
CA TYR A 104 -31.51 27.68 0.62
C TYR A 104 -32.68 26.71 0.64
N GLY A 105 -32.75 25.81 1.63
CA GLY A 105 -33.75 24.75 1.69
C GLY A 105 -33.48 23.64 0.68
N LYS A 106 -34.14 22.49 0.85
CA LYS A 106 -34.14 21.43 -0.17
C LYS A 106 -34.82 21.96 -1.44
N VAL A 107 -34.11 21.94 -2.57
CA VAL A 107 -34.76 21.93 -3.89
C VAL A 107 -35.38 20.54 -4.11
#